data_AF-A0A954YS31-F1
#
_entry.id   AF-A0A954YS31-F1
#
_cell.length_a   1.000
_cell.length_b   1.000
_cell.length_c   1.000
_cell.angle_alpha   90.00
_cell.angle_beta   90.00
_cell.angle_gamma   90.00
#
_symmetry.space_group_name_H-M   'P 1'
#
loop_
_entity.id
_entity.type
_entity.pdbx_description
1 polymer ?
#
loop_
_entity_poly.entity_id
_entity_poly.type
_entity_poly.pdbx_seq_one_letter_code
_entity_poly.pdbx_strand_id
1 'polypeptide(L)'
;MAIVLLPKCAVSAGTATIEYLDILPGESISGAWRVSGDGSTAVGFSGPNGLFDDLNAVRWSGSINAEPLGDLPGGAIDSSAFGVSFDGSTVVGRSNSSNGDEAFIWTQSTGIVGLGDLPGGTFDSLANGVSDDGTYVIGTGVSDNGTEAFRWSLAGGFEPLGDLSGGGFYSTGHAISADGTVIVGNGSSDNGQEAFRWTEGGEMQGLGDLEGGTFRSNPQSLSADGSTVVGVSSSINGGEAFRWTESTGMVGLGDLDGGAFSSAALDVSGDGSKIVGWGFDDAGLNGTYWDELGLRTLNSLVEDELGIDLGVWTLVQGNSISDDGNVIAGFAGNTSTGQLRGFRLVIPEPQSLFLMSVGLSIVIQRTRRRSR
;
A
#
# COMPACT_ATOMS: atom_id res chain seq x y z
N MET A 1 23.63 27.56 42.58
CA MET A 1 23.92 26.22 42.05
C MET A 1 22.66 25.73 41.36
N ALA A 2 22.66 25.77 40.04
CA ALA A 2 21.50 25.45 39.22
C ALA A 2 21.26 23.94 39.19
N ILE A 3 20.01 23.50 39.40
CA ILE A 3 19.56 22.17 38.99
C ILE A 3 18.52 22.43 37.90
N VAL A 4 18.94 22.19 36.67
CA VAL A 4 18.09 22.07 35.49
C VAL A 4 17.24 20.82 35.67
N LEU A 5 15.94 20.98 35.85
CA LEU A 5 14.99 19.88 35.67
C LEU A 5 14.74 19.74 34.16
N LEU A 6 15.33 18.72 33.56
CA LEU A 6 14.98 18.28 32.21
C LEU A 6 13.48 17.92 32.18
N PRO A 7 12.73 18.27 31.12
CA PRO A 7 11.40 17.74 30.94
C PRO A 7 11.54 16.22 30.78
N LYS A 8 10.83 15.44 31.61
CA LYS A 8 10.59 14.03 31.32
C LYS A 8 9.88 13.98 29.98
N CYS A 9 10.58 13.48 28.97
CA CYS A 9 9.99 13.04 27.72
C CYS A 9 8.96 11.96 28.09
N ALA A 10 7.68 12.33 28.10
CA ALA A 10 6.60 11.36 28.17
C ALA A 10 6.50 10.76 26.76
N VAL A 11 7.18 9.63 26.55
CA VAL A 11 6.88 8.77 25.40
C VAL A 11 5.53 8.15 25.71
N SER A 12 4.49 8.64 25.04
CA SER A 12 3.17 8.02 25.03
C SER A 12 3.34 6.63 24.45
N ALA A 13 3.24 5.59 25.28
CA ALA A 13 3.12 4.22 24.83
C ALA A 13 1.72 4.06 24.22
N GLY A 14 1.63 4.03 22.89
CA GLY A 14 0.38 3.70 22.22
C GLY A 14 -0.03 2.27 22.58
N THR A 15 -1.30 2.07 22.86
CA THR A 15 -1.92 0.74 22.84
C THR A 15 -2.19 0.34 21.40
N ALA A 16 -2.11 -0.95 21.08
CA ALA A 16 -2.61 -1.44 19.80
C ALA A 16 -4.10 -1.10 19.65
N THR A 17 -4.50 -0.67 18.45
CA THR A 17 -5.89 -0.31 18.17
C THR A 17 -6.27 -0.73 16.76
N ILE A 18 -7.51 -1.18 16.58
CA ILE A 18 -8.13 -1.33 15.27
C ILE A 18 -9.38 -0.47 15.19
N GLU A 19 -9.50 0.28 14.09
CA GLU A 19 -10.63 1.14 13.80
C GLU A 19 -11.22 0.76 12.45
N TYR A 20 -12.55 0.75 12.34
CA TYR A 20 -13.24 0.54 11.07
C TYR A 20 -13.61 1.89 10.48
N LEU A 21 -13.15 2.14 9.25
CA LEU A 21 -13.28 3.41 8.57
C LEU A 21 -14.72 3.58 8.06
N ASP A 22 -15.38 4.64 8.50
CA ASP A 22 -16.78 4.91 8.16
C ASP A 22 -16.94 5.31 6.68
N ILE A 23 -18.20 5.29 6.25
CA ILE A 23 -18.67 5.60 4.90
C ILE A 23 -19.23 7.02 4.84
N LEU A 24 -19.35 7.59 3.63
CA LEU A 24 -20.09 8.84 3.47
C LEU A 24 -21.60 8.63 3.74
N PRO A 25 -22.32 9.68 4.18
CA PRO A 25 -23.75 9.57 4.45
C PRO A 25 -24.56 9.11 3.23
N GLY A 26 -25.32 8.01 3.39
CA GLY A 26 -26.19 7.46 2.35
C GLY A 26 -25.55 6.35 1.49
N GLU A 27 -24.29 6.02 1.75
CA GLU A 27 -23.56 4.96 1.06
C GLU A 27 -23.57 3.65 1.85
N SER A 28 -22.97 2.59 1.28
CA SER A 28 -23.04 1.23 1.83
C SER A 28 -21.68 0.61 2.11
N ILE A 29 -20.63 1.03 1.39
CA ILE A 29 -19.29 0.45 1.48
C ILE A 29 -18.21 1.54 1.52
N SER A 30 -17.09 1.20 2.15
CA SER A 30 -15.83 1.94 2.07
C SER A 30 -14.68 0.97 1.92
N GLY A 31 -13.58 1.47 1.37
CA GLY A 31 -12.33 0.74 1.33
C GLY A 31 -11.13 1.68 1.38
N ALA A 32 -10.13 1.32 2.20
CA ALA A 32 -8.84 1.98 2.20
C ALA A 32 -7.85 1.23 1.29
N TRP A 33 -7.32 1.95 0.30
CA TRP A 33 -6.32 1.44 -0.63
C TRP A 33 -4.90 1.71 -0.16
N ARG A 34 -4.67 2.88 0.47
CA ARG A 34 -3.35 3.31 0.94
C ARG A 34 -3.42 3.97 2.31
N VAL A 35 -2.34 3.82 3.06
CA VAL A 35 -2.01 4.64 4.25
C VAL A 35 -0.78 5.49 3.94
N SER A 36 -0.72 6.71 4.48
CA SER A 36 0.43 7.60 4.37
C SER A 36 1.65 7.01 5.08
N GLY A 37 2.86 7.40 4.66
CA GLY A 37 4.11 6.92 5.23
C GLY A 37 4.22 7.17 6.74
N ASP A 38 3.66 8.29 7.24
CA ASP A 38 3.57 8.60 8.68
C ASP A 38 2.43 7.87 9.42
N GLY A 39 1.63 7.07 8.70
CA GLY A 39 0.51 6.30 9.24
C GLY A 39 -0.71 7.13 9.66
N SER A 40 -0.72 8.45 9.46
CA SER A 40 -1.75 9.36 9.99
C SER A 40 -3.00 9.45 9.12
N THR A 41 -2.87 9.19 7.82
CA THR A 41 -3.92 9.37 6.82
C THR A 41 -4.13 8.09 6.03
N ALA A 42 -5.37 7.66 5.86
CA ALA A 42 -5.74 6.63 4.90
C ALA A 42 -6.55 7.25 3.74
N VAL A 43 -6.41 6.70 2.54
CA VAL A 43 -7.18 7.11 1.36
C VAL A 43 -7.78 5.92 0.64
N GLY A 44 -8.88 6.17 -0.07
CA GLY A 44 -9.53 5.15 -0.88
C GLY A 44 -10.85 5.65 -1.43
N PHE A 45 -11.90 4.87 -1.19
CA PHE A 45 -13.23 5.15 -1.73
C PHE A 45 -14.35 4.91 -0.71
N SER A 46 -15.49 5.53 -1.00
CA SER A 46 -16.78 5.24 -0.39
C SER A 46 -17.84 5.18 -1.51
N GLY A 47 -18.83 4.30 -1.43
CA GLY A 47 -19.75 4.10 -2.56
C GLY A 47 -21.09 3.44 -2.24
N PRO A 48 -22.06 3.54 -3.17
CA PRO A 48 -23.46 3.16 -2.92
C PRO A 48 -23.66 1.65 -2.84
N ASN A 49 -22.84 0.85 -3.54
CA ASN A 49 -23.04 -0.58 -3.71
C ASN A 49 -21.70 -1.32 -3.96
N GLY A 50 -21.73 -2.67 -3.94
CA GLY A 50 -20.55 -3.54 -4.11
C GLY A 50 -20.05 -3.75 -5.54
N LEU A 51 -20.56 -3.02 -6.53
CA LEU A 51 -20.18 -3.13 -7.94
C LEU A 51 -19.00 -2.23 -8.32
N PHE A 52 -18.50 -1.42 -7.37
CA PHE A 52 -17.37 -0.49 -7.56
C PHE A 52 -17.61 0.51 -8.70
N ASP A 53 -18.87 0.88 -8.91
CA ASP A 53 -19.31 1.99 -9.75
C ASP A 53 -19.80 3.15 -8.87
N ASP A 54 -19.80 4.35 -9.44
CA ASP A 54 -20.26 5.59 -8.80
C ASP A 54 -19.58 5.83 -7.43
N LEU A 55 -18.26 5.66 -7.38
CA LEU A 55 -17.46 5.81 -6.17
C LEU A 55 -17.14 7.29 -5.88
N ASN A 56 -16.92 7.59 -4.61
CA ASN A 56 -16.39 8.85 -4.13
C ASN A 56 -14.98 8.64 -3.58
N ALA A 57 -14.01 9.39 -4.09
CA ALA A 57 -12.68 9.46 -3.51
C ALA A 57 -12.77 10.07 -2.11
N VAL A 58 -12.23 9.39 -1.11
CA VAL A 58 -12.27 9.82 0.28
C VAL A 58 -10.91 9.69 0.95
N ARG A 59 -10.75 10.46 2.03
CA ARG A 59 -9.67 10.26 3.00
C ARG A 59 -10.22 10.14 4.41
N TRP A 60 -9.42 9.51 5.28
CA TRP A 60 -9.62 9.44 6.71
C TRP A 60 -8.37 9.96 7.40
N SER A 61 -8.48 11.11 8.07
CA SER A 61 -7.36 11.79 8.72
C SER A 61 -7.75 12.20 10.13
N GLY A 62 -7.07 11.65 11.13
CA GLY A 62 -7.31 11.96 12.56
C GLY A 62 -8.66 11.52 13.12
N SER A 63 -9.52 10.88 12.33
CA SER A 63 -10.78 10.25 12.76
C SER A 63 -11.23 9.17 11.77
N ILE A 64 -12.20 8.34 12.18
CA ILE A 64 -12.81 7.31 11.31
C ILE A 64 -13.80 7.87 10.28
N ASN A 65 -14.13 9.16 10.32
CA ASN A 65 -15.13 9.74 9.43
C ASN A 65 -14.54 9.95 8.02
N ALA A 66 -15.24 9.49 6.99
CA ALA A 66 -14.85 9.74 5.61
C ALA A 66 -14.99 11.23 5.25
N GLU A 67 -13.91 11.81 4.72
CA GLU A 67 -13.88 13.15 4.16
C GLU A 67 -13.84 13.04 2.63
N PRO A 68 -14.85 13.55 1.90
CA PRO A 68 -14.86 13.47 0.44
C PRO A 68 -13.82 14.41 -0.18
N LEU A 69 -13.12 13.94 -1.20
CA LEU A 69 -12.15 14.74 -1.95
C LEU A 69 -12.81 15.58 -3.06
N GLY A 70 -13.96 15.11 -3.57
CA GLY A 70 -14.72 15.72 -4.65
C GLY A 70 -14.58 14.95 -5.96
N ASP A 71 -15.01 15.58 -7.07
CA ASP A 71 -14.94 15.02 -8.43
C ASP A 71 -14.46 16.10 -9.41
N LEU A 72 -13.93 15.65 -10.55
CA LEU A 72 -13.61 16.56 -11.64
C LEU A 72 -14.89 17.11 -12.30
N PRO A 73 -14.89 18.39 -12.71
CA PRO A 73 -16.06 18.99 -13.33
C PRO A 73 -16.31 18.39 -14.72
N GLY A 74 -17.59 18.16 -15.04
CA GLY A 74 -18.05 17.80 -16.39
C GLY A 74 -18.11 16.30 -16.70
N GLY A 75 -17.67 15.44 -15.79
CA GLY A 75 -17.87 13.99 -15.87
C GLY A 75 -18.97 13.46 -14.94
N ALA A 76 -19.05 12.13 -14.85
CA ALA A 76 -19.86 11.42 -13.86
C ALA A 76 -19.27 11.55 -12.45
N ILE A 77 -20.10 11.29 -11.42
CA ILE A 77 -19.63 11.14 -10.04
C ILE A 77 -18.99 9.76 -9.94
N ASP A 78 -17.72 9.69 -10.28
CA ASP A 78 -16.90 8.48 -10.18
C ASP A 78 -15.46 8.92 -9.92
N SER A 79 -15.02 8.78 -8.67
CA SER A 79 -13.68 9.09 -8.23
C SER A 79 -13.16 8.06 -7.22
N SER A 80 -11.85 7.81 -7.26
CA SER A 80 -11.17 6.94 -6.30
C SER A 80 -9.74 7.43 -6.06
N ALA A 81 -9.32 7.44 -4.80
CA ALA A 81 -7.96 7.78 -4.40
C ALA A 81 -7.11 6.51 -4.29
N PHE A 82 -5.98 6.48 -5.00
CA PHE A 82 -5.08 5.32 -5.08
C PHE A 82 -3.69 5.55 -4.47
N GLY A 83 -3.29 6.80 -4.26
CA GLY A 83 -1.98 7.15 -3.69
C GLY A 83 -2.05 8.36 -2.76
N VAL A 84 -1.15 8.42 -1.78
CA VAL A 84 -1.08 9.49 -0.78
C VAL A 84 0.39 9.75 -0.39
N SER A 85 0.77 11.01 -0.20
CA SER A 85 2.12 11.40 0.23
C SER A 85 2.39 11.02 1.69
N PHE A 86 3.65 11.11 2.12
CA PHE A 86 4.10 10.68 3.45
C PHE A 86 3.27 11.30 4.59
N ASP A 87 2.90 12.57 4.45
CA ASP A 87 2.19 13.36 5.45
C ASP A 87 0.67 13.49 5.18
N GLY A 88 0.16 12.81 4.16
CA GLY A 88 -1.26 12.91 3.77
C GLY A 88 -1.68 14.21 3.09
N SER A 89 -0.75 15.12 2.79
CA SER A 89 -1.07 16.44 2.22
C SER A 89 -1.42 16.41 0.74
N THR A 90 -0.92 15.40 0.01
CA THR A 90 -1.17 15.19 -1.41
C THR A 90 -1.81 13.82 -1.63
N VAL A 91 -2.90 13.78 -2.38
CA VAL A 91 -3.62 12.54 -2.73
C VAL A 91 -3.78 12.47 -4.24
N VAL A 92 -3.60 11.30 -4.83
CA VAL A 92 -3.74 11.07 -6.27
C VAL A 92 -4.69 9.92 -6.56
N GLY A 93 -5.25 9.91 -7.76
CA GLY A 93 -6.18 8.87 -8.18
C GLY A 93 -6.75 9.09 -9.56
N ARG A 94 -7.97 8.58 -9.77
CA ARG A 94 -8.77 8.74 -11.01
C ARG A 94 -10.10 9.41 -10.69
N SER A 95 -10.54 10.29 -11.56
CA SER A 95 -11.90 10.83 -11.57
C SER A 95 -12.40 11.00 -13.01
N ASN A 96 -13.71 10.98 -13.22
CA ASN A 96 -14.29 11.21 -14.55
C ASN A 96 -14.40 12.71 -14.87
N SER A 97 -13.82 13.12 -16.00
CA SER A 97 -13.88 14.50 -16.53
C SER A 97 -14.79 14.58 -17.76
N SER A 98 -14.95 15.78 -18.34
CA SER A 98 -15.64 15.93 -19.63
C SER A 98 -14.94 15.26 -20.81
N ASN A 99 -13.66 14.88 -20.67
CA ASN A 99 -12.87 14.24 -21.72
C ASN A 99 -12.78 12.72 -21.57
N GLY A 100 -13.18 12.17 -20.42
CA GLY A 100 -12.98 10.78 -20.07
C GLY A 100 -12.37 10.64 -18.67
N ASP A 101 -11.85 9.47 -18.39
CA ASP A 101 -11.16 9.18 -17.13
C ASP A 101 -9.85 9.94 -17.06
N GLU A 102 -9.63 10.62 -15.94
CA GLU A 102 -8.50 11.52 -15.77
C GLU A 102 -7.82 11.29 -14.43
N ALA A 103 -6.50 11.14 -14.50
CA ALA A 103 -5.62 11.18 -13.35
C ALA A 103 -5.77 12.53 -12.64
N PHE A 104 -5.86 12.52 -11.32
CA PHE A 104 -5.94 13.74 -10.55
C PHE A 104 -4.86 13.85 -9.48
N ILE A 105 -4.60 15.09 -9.07
CA ILE A 105 -3.93 15.44 -7.82
C ILE A 105 -4.86 16.27 -6.95
N TRP A 106 -4.87 15.99 -5.65
CA TRP A 106 -5.66 16.68 -4.65
C TRP A 106 -4.75 17.27 -3.58
N THR A 107 -5.05 18.50 -3.17
CA THR A 107 -4.54 19.10 -1.94
C THR A 107 -5.67 19.80 -1.21
N GLN A 108 -5.51 20.04 0.10
CA GLN A 108 -6.50 20.77 0.90
C GLN A 108 -6.81 22.17 0.35
N SER A 109 -5.84 22.80 -0.32
CA SER A 109 -5.96 24.16 -0.83
C SER A 109 -6.63 24.26 -2.20
N THR A 110 -6.54 23.20 -3.01
CA THR A 110 -7.00 23.20 -4.41
C THR A 110 -8.23 22.33 -4.65
N GLY A 111 -8.50 21.35 -3.78
CA GLY A 111 -9.37 20.24 -4.14
C GLY A 111 -8.74 19.37 -5.22
N ILE A 112 -9.56 18.55 -5.89
CA ILE A 112 -9.16 17.72 -7.02
C ILE A 112 -8.84 18.61 -8.23
N VAL A 113 -7.67 18.39 -8.83
CA VAL A 113 -7.21 19.01 -10.07
C VAL A 113 -6.80 17.91 -11.05
N GLY A 114 -7.35 17.95 -12.27
CA GLY A 114 -7.03 17.00 -13.32
C GLY A 114 -5.62 17.23 -13.85
N LEU A 115 -4.87 16.15 -14.07
CA LEU A 115 -3.51 16.21 -14.61
C LEU A 115 -3.50 16.26 -16.14
N GLY A 116 -4.58 15.83 -16.79
CA GLY A 116 -4.64 15.50 -18.21
C GLY A 116 -4.23 14.05 -18.48
N ASP A 117 -3.76 13.81 -19.70
CA ASP A 117 -3.27 12.51 -20.16
C ASP A 117 -2.02 12.72 -21.04
N LEU A 118 -1.32 11.63 -21.34
CA LEU A 118 -0.28 11.60 -22.35
C LEU A 118 -0.85 12.05 -23.72
N PRO A 119 -0.08 12.81 -24.51
CA PRO A 119 -0.57 13.31 -25.79
C PRO A 119 -0.63 12.21 -26.85
N GLY A 120 -1.62 12.33 -27.74
CA GLY A 120 -1.74 11.54 -28.97
C GLY A 120 -2.67 10.34 -28.90
N GLY A 121 -2.85 9.76 -27.71
CA GLY A 121 -3.74 8.62 -27.49
C GLY A 121 -5.21 8.97 -27.25
N THR A 122 -5.95 7.96 -26.80
CA THR A 122 -7.30 8.16 -26.26
C THR A 122 -7.18 8.76 -24.87
N PHE A 123 -7.96 9.78 -24.55
CA PHE A 123 -7.92 10.42 -23.23
C PHE A 123 -8.40 9.46 -22.14
N ASP A 124 -7.45 8.82 -21.48
CA ASP A 124 -7.68 7.82 -20.43
C ASP A 124 -6.42 7.71 -19.55
N SER A 125 -6.45 8.37 -18.40
CA SER A 125 -5.33 8.39 -17.47
C SER A 125 -5.75 8.07 -16.04
N LEU A 126 -4.82 7.47 -15.30
CA LEU A 126 -4.99 7.10 -13.91
C LEU A 126 -3.68 7.26 -13.16
N ALA A 127 -3.71 7.92 -12.00
CA ALA A 127 -2.56 7.99 -11.09
C ALA A 127 -2.65 6.89 -10.02
N ASN A 128 -1.58 6.09 -9.89
CA ASN A 128 -1.49 4.99 -8.92
C ASN A 128 -0.68 5.36 -7.67
N GLY A 129 0.23 6.34 -7.75
CA GLY A 129 1.18 6.63 -6.68
C GLY A 129 1.75 8.04 -6.75
N VAL A 130 2.29 8.50 -5.63
CA VAL A 130 2.89 9.82 -5.46
C VAL A 130 4.12 9.69 -4.56
N SER A 131 5.19 10.46 -4.81
CA SER A 131 6.36 10.51 -3.94
C SER A 131 6.03 11.11 -2.57
N ASP A 132 6.89 10.86 -1.57
CA ASP A 132 6.67 11.25 -0.18
C ASP A 132 6.44 12.75 0.01
N ASP A 133 7.12 13.56 -0.81
CA ASP A 133 7.05 15.01 -0.81
C ASP A 133 5.91 15.58 -1.68
N GLY A 134 5.15 14.73 -2.37
CA GLY A 134 4.07 15.13 -3.27
C GLY A 134 4.53 15.65 -4.64
N THR A 135 5.84 15.62 -4.95
CA THR A 135 6.39 16.24 -6.16
C THR A 135 6.12 15.45 -7.43
N TYR A 136 6.22 14.12 -7.36
CA TYR A 136 6.10 13.23 -8.51
C TYR A 136 4.89 12.32 -8.40
N VAL A 137 4.10 12.25 -9.46
CA VAL A 137 2.94 11.36 -9.59
C VAL A 137 3.25 10.31 -10.64
N ILE A 138 2.89 9.06 -10.39
CA ILE A 138 3.02 7.98 -11.38
C ILE A 138 1.67 7.37 -11.69
N GLY A 139 1.62 6.68 -12.83
CA GLY A 139 0.40 6.01 -13.24
C GLY A 139 0.50 5.45 -14.64
N THR A 140 -0.66 5.38 -15.27
CA THR A 140 -0.86 4.87 -16.63
C THR A 140 -1.61 5.92 -17.44
N GLY A 141 -1.18 6.15 -18.67
CA GLY A 141 -1.88 6.97 -19.65
C GLY A 141 -1.80 6.35 -21.04
N VAL A 142 -2.30 7.05 -22.06
CA VAL A 142 -2.30 6.55 -23.45
C VAL A 142 -1.64 7.57 -24.37
N SER A 143 -0.50 7.20 -24.97
CA SER A 143 0.14 8.00 -26.01
C SER A 143 -0.19 7.50 -27.42
N ASP A 144 0.37 8.16 -28.44
CA ASP A 144 0.30 7.71 -29.85
C ASP A 144 0.83 6.28 -30.06
N ASN A 145 1.70 5.79 -29.17
CA ASN A 145 2.30 4.45 -29.26
C ASN A 145 1.45 3.37 -28.57
N GLY A 146 0.60 3.75 -27.61
CA GLY A 146 -0.24 2.86 -26.83
C GLY A 146 -0.28 3.22 -25.35
N THR A 147 -0.79 2.29 -24.53
CA THR A 147 -0.82 2.43 -23.07
C THR A 147 0.59 2.36 -22.49
N GLU A 148 1.00 3.36 -21.73
CA GLU A 148 2.30 3.38 -21.08
C GLU A 148 2.27 4.02 -19.69
N ALA A 149 3.23 3.63 -18.88
CA ALA A 149 3.50 4.24 -17.60
C ALA A 149 4.03 5.67 -17.79
N PHE A 150 3.64 6.58 -16.90
CA PHE A 150 4.18 7.92 -16.86
C PHE A 150 4.72 8.28 -15.47
N ARG A 151 5.60 9.28 -15.46
CA ARG A 151 5.91 10.11 -14.30
C ARG A 151 5.48 11.54 -14.60
N TRP A 152 4.83 12.21 -13.67
CA TRP A 152 4.34 13.56 -13.83
C TRP A 152 4.90 14.45 -12.72
N SER A 153 5.21 15.69 -13.05
CA SER A 153 5.47 16.74 -12.06
C SER A 153 4.87 18.06 -12.52
N LEU A 154 4.57 18.95 -11.58
CA LEU A 154 4.04 20.27 -11.93
C LEU A 154 4.99 21.08 -12.82
N ALA A 155 6.31 20.92 -12.64
CA ALA A 155 7.32 21.64 -13.40
C ALA A 155 7.59 21.04 -14.78
N GLY A 156 7.53 19.71 -14.91
CA GLY A 156 7.87 18.98 -16.13
C GLY A 156 6.69 18.55 -16.99
N GLY A 157 5.48 18.48 -16.43
CA GLY A 157 4.34 17.81 -17.06
C GLY A 157 4.54 16.29 -17.08
N PHE A 158 3.94 15.63 -18.07
CA PHE A 158 4.07 14.19 -18.26
C PHE A 158 5.41 13.80 -18.91
N GLU A 159 6.10 12.87 -18.27
CA GLU A 159 7.25 12.12 -18.75
C GLU A 159 6.79 10.68 -19.04
N PRO A 160 6.58 10.29 -20.32
CA PRO A 160 6.31 8.90 -20.66
C PRO A 160 7.54 8.04 -20.38
N LEU A 161 7.33 6.86 -19.79
CA LEU A 161 8.43 5.95 -19.43
C LEU A 161 8.75 4.95 -20.55
N GLY A 162 7.88 4.79 -21.55
CA GLY A 162 8.02 3.80 -22.62
C GLY A 162 7.66 2.38 -22.20
N ASP A 163 8.27 1.39 -22.85
CA ASP A 163 7.98 -0.03 -22.67
C ASP A 163 9.25 -0.86 -22.38
N LEU A 164 9.04 -2.11 -21.95
CA LEU A 164 10.10 -3.10 -21.91
C LEU A 164 10.46 -3.53 -23.34
N SER A 165 11.74 -3.60 -23.65
CA SER A 165 12.20 -3.98 -24.99
C SER A 165 11.78 -5.41 -25.37
N GLY A 166 11.40 -5.60 -26.64
CA GLY A 166 11.15 -6.91 -27.24
C GLY A 166 9.68 -7.36 -27.26
N GLY A 167 8.87 -6.85 -26.34
CA GLY A 167 7.43 -7.10 -26.32
C GLY A 167 6.63 -6.16 -27.22
N GLY A 168 5.30 -6.23 -27.08
CA GLY A 168 4.42 -5.18 -27.61
C GLY A 168 4.46 -3.94 -26.71
N PHE A 169 4.35 -2.76 -27.33
CA PHE A 169 4.37 -1.48 -26.61
C PHE A 169 3.27 -1.42 -25.55
N TYR A 170 3.67 -1.56 -24.28
CA TYR A 170 2.78 -1.59 -23.14
C TYR A 170 3.56 -1.46 -21.83
N SER A 171 3.11 -0.55 -20.96
CA SER A 171 3.53 -0.52 -19.55
C SER A 171 2.47 0.16 -18.66
N THR A 172 2.49 -0.15 -17.36
CA THR A 172 1.67 0.50 -16.33
C THR A 172 2.53 0.78 -15.10
N GLY A 173 2.45 1.98 -14.53
CA GLY A 173 3.17 2.33 -13.30
C GLY A 173 2.32 2.07 -12.07
N HIS A 174 2.83 1.33 -11.08
CA HIS A 174 2.07 0.93 -9.88
C HIS A 174 2.54 1.63 -8.60
N ALA A 175 3.85 1.84 -8.42
CA ALA A 175 4.39 2.49 -7.24
C ALA A 175 5.70 3.25 -7.54
N ILE A 176 6.05 4.19 -6.67
CA ILE A 176 7.20 5.10 -6.79
C ILE A 176 7.93 5.21 -5.44
N SER A 177 9.25 5.42 -5.46
CA SER A 177 10.06 5.62 -4.25
C SER A 177 9.79 6.97 -3.59
N ALA A 178 10.20 7.12 -2.33
CA ALA A 178 10.03 8.33 -1.54
C ALA A 178 10.59 9.58 -2.24
N ASP A 179 11.75 9.45 -2.89
CA ASP A 179 12.42 10.52 -3.62
C ASP A 179 11.98 10.67 -5.08
N GLY A 180 11.10 9.79 -5.54
CA GLY A 180 10.58 9.80 -6.90
C GLY A 180 11.53 9.32 -7.99
N THR A 181 12.62 8.65 -7.65
CA THR A 181 13.66 8.21 -8.60
C THR A 181 13.54 6.77 -9.06
N VAL A 182 12.74 5.94 -8.39
CA VAL A 182 12.50 4.53 -8.73
C VAL A 182 11.01 4.31 -8.91
N ILE A 183 10.63 3.65 -10.00
CA ILE A 183 9.24 3.30 -10.33
C ILE A 183 9.16 1.82 -10.63
N VAL A 184 8.12 1.15 -10.14
CA VAL A 184 7.81 -0.24 -10.52
C VAL A 184 6.43 -0.34 -11.15
N GLY A 185 6.27 -1.34 -12.00
CA GLY A 185 5.08 -1.54 -12.80
C GLY A 185 5.17 -2.84 -13.58
N ASN A 186 4.23 -3.13 -14.48
CA ASN A 186 4.37 -4.25 -15.40
C ASN A 186 4.38 -3.79 -16.85
N GLY A 187 5.08 -4.54 -17.69
CA GLY A 187 5.20 -4.31 -19.12
C GLY A 187 5.26 -5.61 -19.89
N SER A 188 5.33 -5.52 -21.23
CA SER A 188 5.53 -6.70 -22.08
C SER A 188 6.99 -6.78 -22.55
N SER A 189 7.66 -7.88 -22.30
CA SER A 189 8.98 -8.19 -22.86
C SER A 189 8.91 -9.32 -23.90
N ASP A 190 10.07 -9.71 -24.45
CA ASP A 190 10.21 -10.87 -25.36
C ASP A 190 9.71 -12.19 -24.72
N ASN A 191 9.73 -12.29 -23.38
CA ASN A 191 9.37 -13.52 -22.66
C ASN A 191 7.89 -13.54 -22.24
N GLY A 192 7.24 -12.38 -22.16
CA GLY A 192 5.86 -12.24 -21.72
C GLY A 192 5.64 -10.98 -20.87
N GLN A 193 4.54 -10.95 -20.12
CA GLN A 193 4.23 -9.84 -19.23
C GLN A 193 5.02 -9.99 -17.92
N GLU A 194 5.80 -9.00 -17.52
CA GLU A 194 6.58 -9.07 -16.29
C GLU A 194 6.61 -7.73 -15.55
N ALA A 195 6.93 -7.82 -14.27
CA ALA A 195 7.30 -6.68 -13.46
C ALA A 195 8.55 -6.01 -14.02
N PHE A 196 8.57 -4.68 -14.01
CA PHE A 196 9.75 -3.87 -14.29
C PHE A 196 10.11 -3.00 -13.10
N ARG A 197 11.37 -2.56 -13.09
CA ARG A 197 11.88 -1.46 -12.28
C ARG A 197 12.53 -0.44 -13.21
N TRP A 198 12.09 0.81 -13.11
CA TRP A 198 12.64 1.96 -13.81
C TRP A 198 13.38 2.85 -12.82
N THR A 199 14.49 3.43 -13.25
CA THR A 199 15.26 4.41 -12.47
C THR A 199 15.45 5.68 -13.28
N GLU A 200 15.43 6.83 -12.60
CA GLU A 200 15.61 8.13 -13.25
C GLU A 200 16.89 8.18 -14.11
N GLY A 201 16.72 8.55 -15.38
CA GLY A 201 17.79 8.60 -16.38
C GLY A 201 18.21 7.23 -16.95
N GLY A 202 17.54 6.14 -16.57
CA GLY A 202 17.74 4.79 -17.08
C GLY A 202 16.59 4.28 -17.95
N GLU A 203 16.72 3.02 -18.40
CA GLU A 203 15.68 2.28 -19.12
C GLU A 203 14.88 1.39 -18.16
N MET A 204 13.71 0.89 -18.59
CA MET A 204 12.96 -0.12 -17.84
C MET A 204 13.74 -1.44 -17.78
N GLN A 205 13.94 -1.98 -16.59
CA GLN A 205 14.54 -3.29 -16.37
C GLN A 205 13.47 -4.30 -15.97
N GLY A 206 13.31 -5.38 -16.75
CA GLY A 206 12.47 -6.52 -16.38
C GLY A 206 13.00 -7.26 -15.14
N LEU A 207 12.12 -7.68 -14.25
CA LEU A 207 12.46 -8.37 -12.99
C LEU A 207 12.34 -9.89 -13.09
N GLY A 208 11.83 -10.42 -14.21
CA GLY A 208 11.55 -11.84 -14.41
C GLY A 208 10.31 -12.33 -13.65
N ASP A 209 10.24 -13.64 -13.48
CA ASP A 209 9.17 -14.37 -12.79
C ASP A 209 9.74 -15.37 -11.78
N LEU A 210 8.85 -15.98 -10.98
CA LEU A 210 9.17 -17.14 -10.17
C LEU A 210 9.29 -18.39 -11.05
N GLU A 211 10.28 -19.23 -10.77
CA GLU A 211 10.53 -20.41 -11.59
C GLU A 211 9.37 -21.43 -11.57
N GLY A 212 9.18 -22.09 -12.71
CA GLY A 212 8.27 -23.24 -12.86
C GLY A 212 6.81 -22.89 -13.19
N GLY A 213 6.44 -21.60 -13.18
CA GLY A 213 5.15 -21.10 -13.63
C GLY A 213 5.12 -20.70 -15.11
N THR A 214 4.02 -20.07 -15.52
CA THR A 214 3.99 -19.27 -16.76
C THR A 214 4.79 -18.00 -16.55
N PHE A 215 5.55 -17.54 -17.55
CA PHE A 215 6.31 -16.28 -17.46
C PHE A 215 5.39 -15.09 -17.21
N ARG A 216 5.20 -14.75 -15.94
CA ARG A 216 4.31 -13.69 -15.48
C ARG A 216 4.65 -13.21 -14.08
N SER A 217 4.81 -11.91 -13.93
CA SER A 217 4.90 -11.23 -12.64
C SER A 217 4.23 -9.86 -12.69
N ASN A 218 3.76 -9.40 -11.53
CA ASN A 218 3.09 -8.13 -11.36
C ASN A 218 3.50 -7.51 -10.02
N PRO A 219 4.25 -6.39 -10.01
CA PRO A 219 4.61 -5.73 -8.78
C PRO A 219 3.40 -4.95 -8.26
N GLN A 220 3.35 -4.74 -6.96
CA GLN A 220 2.28 -3.99 -6.30
C GLN A 220 2.83 -2.77 -5.57
N SER A 221 4.04 -2.88 -4.98
CA SER A 221 4.67 -1.81 -4.23
C SER A 221 6.20 -1.95 -4.17
N LEU A 222 6.88 -0.92 -3.64
CA LEU A 222 8.30 -0.90 -3.33
C LEU A 222 8.60 -0.19 -2.00
N SER A 223 9.74 -0.51 -1.38
CA SER A 223 10.23 0.19 -0.18
C SER A 223 10.56 1.66 -0.47
N ALA A 224 10.66 2.51 0.55
CA ALA A 224 10.89 3.96 0.39
C ALA A 224 12.14 4.29 -0.43
N ASP A 225 13.19 3.45 -0.34
CA ASP A 225 14.45 3.58 -1.09
C ASP A 225 14.43 2.87 -2.48
N GLY A 226 13.35 2.19 -2.83
CA GLY A 226 13.19 1.42 -4.06
C GLY A 226 14.12 0.23 -4.22
N SER A 227 14.66 -0.30 -3.13
CA SER A 227 15.53 -1.49 -3.14
C SER A 227 14.78 -2.82 -3.00
N THR A 228 13.59 -2.79 -2.40
CA THR A 228 12.71 -3.95 -2.23
C THR A 228 11.45 -3.76 -3.06
N VAL A 229 11.10 -4.73 -3.88
CA VAL A 229 9.86 -4.74 -4.68
C VAL A 229 9.02 -5.95 -4.27
N VAL A 230 7.72 -5.76 -4.10
CA VAL A 230 6.80 -6.85 -3.74
C VAL A 230 5.64 -6.94 -4.73
N GLY A 231 5.03 -8.12 -4.82
CA GLY A 231 3.90 -8.33 -5.72
C GLY A 231 3.45 -9.78 -5.77
N VAL A 232 2.94 -10.18 -6.93
CA VAL A 232 2.53 -11.56 -7.24
C VAL A 232 3.18 -12.05 -8.54
N SER A 233 3.61 -13.30 -8.56
CA SER A 233 4.15 -13.96 -9.75
C SER A 233 3.59 -15.37 -9.87
N SER A 234 3.54 -15.90 -11.09
CA SER A 234 3.19 -17.31 -11.31
C SER A 234 4.37 -18.19 -10.96
N SER A 235 4.21 -19.09 -9.99
CA SER A 235 5.20 -20.11 -9.63
C SER A 235 4.73 -21.51 -10.01
N ILE A 236 5.55 -22.53 -9.72
CA ILE A 236 5.21 -23.95 -9.92
C ILE A 236 3.95 -24.38 -9.14
N ASN A 237 3.62 -23.70 -8.04
CA ASN A 237 2.53 -24.07 -7.16
C ASN A 237 1.24 -23.29 -7.44
N GLY A 238 1.32 -22.10 -8.04
CA GLY A 238 0.17 -21.22 -8.27
C GLY A 238 0.58 -19.75 -8.37
N GLY A 239 -0.35 -18.84 -8.11
CA GLY A 239 -0.01 -17.42 -7.92
C GLY A 239 0.67 -17.25 -6.56
N GLU A 240 1.86 -16.66 -6.52
CA GLU A 240 2.64 -16.56 -5.30
C GLU A 240 3.11 -15.14 -5.06
N ALA A 241 2.92 -14.67 -3.84
CA ALA A 241 3.51 -13.44 -3.35
C ALA A 241 5.04 -13.50 -3.52
N PHE A 242 5.65 -12.44 -4.01
CA PHE A 242 7.12 -12.38 -4.14
C PHE A 242 7.70 -11.16 -3.43
N ARG A 243 8.98 -11.28 -3.09
CA ARG A 243 9.87 -10.18 -2.77
C ARG A 243 11.07 -10.24 -3.71
N TRP A 244 11.39 -9.10 -4.33
CA TRP A 244 12.56 -8.94 -5.20
C TRP A 244 13.53 -7.94 -4.58
N THR A 245 14.82 -8.25 -4.68
CA THR A 245 15.92 -7.30 -4.50
C THR A 245 16.97 -7.56 -5.56
N GLU A 246 17.80 -6.55 -5.86
CA GLU A 246 18.90 -6.71 -6.82
C GLU A 246 19.86 -7.86 -6.43
N SER A 247 20.06 -8.08 -5.12
CA SER A 247 20.99 -9.11 -4.62
C SER A 247 20.44 -10.54 -4.67
N THR A 248 19.12 -10.71 -4.65
CA THR A 248 18.47 -12.02 -4.54
C THR A 248 17.68 -12.41 -5.79
N GLY A 249 17.37 -11.46 -6.67
CA GLY A 249 16.31 -11.65 -7.65
C GLY A 249 14.95 -11.84 -6.98
N MET A 250 14.01 -12.42 -7.72
CA MET A 250 12.65 -12.71 -7.25
C MET A 250 12.64 -13.95 -6.35
N VAL A 251 12.14 -13.79 -5.13
CA VAL A 251 12.00 -14.86 -4.14
C VAL A 251 10.53 -14.98 -3.74
N GLY A 252 9.99 -16.20 -3.80
CA GLY A 252 8.64 -16.50 -3.37
C GLY A 252 8.50 -16.38 -1.85
N LEU A 253 7.39 -15.79 -1.41
CA LEU A 253 7.04 -15.59 0.01
C LEU A 253 6.09 -16.69 0.53
N GLY A 254 5.74 -17.67 -0.30
CA GLY A 254 4.80 -18.73 0.04
C GLY A 254 3.35 -18.25 0.14
N ASP A 255 2.51 -19.14 0.67
CA ASP A 255 1.09 -18.92 0.94
C ASP A 255 0.72 -19.53 2.31
N LEU A 256 -0.46 -19.20 2.80
CA LEU A 256 -1.02 -19.79 4.01
C LEU A 256 -1.30 -21.29 3.81
N ASP A 257 -1.20 -22.06 4.90
CA ASP A 257 -1.43 -23.50 4.85
C ASP A 257 -2.94 -23.85 4.75
N GLY A 258 -3.25 -24.94 4.06
CA GLY A 258 -4.60 -25.55 3.98
C GLY A 258 -5.46 -25.09 2.79
N GLY A 259 -5.24 -23.87 2.30
CA GLY A 259 -6.02 -23.30 1.19
C GLY A 259 -5.54 -23.68 -0.21
N ALA A 260 -6.14 -23.05 -1.21
CA ALA A 260 -5.62 -23.06 -2.57
C ALA A 260 -4.36 -22.19 -2.63
N PHE A 261 -3.26 -22.69 -3.21
CA PHE A 261 -2.00 -21.96 -3.28
C PHE A 261 -2.13 -20.70 -4.16
N SER A 262 -2.42 -19.57 -3.52
CA SER A 262 -2.66 -18.29 -4.15
C SER A 262 -2.44 -17.15 -3.14
N SER A 263 -1.32 -16.44 -3.27
CA SER A 263 -1.02 -15.28 -2.42
C SER A 263 -0.57 -14.06 -3.23
N ALA A 264 -0.70 -12.88 -2.65
CA ALA A 264 -0.10 -11.66 -3.17
C ALA A 264 0.38 -10.76 -2.05
N ALA A 265 1.55 -10.17 -2.23
CA ALA A 265 2.04 -9.05 -1.43
C ALA A 265 1.57 -7.76 -2.08
N LEU A 266 0.85 -6.92 -1.32
CA LEU A 266 0.24 -5.69 -1.81
C LEU A 266 1.04 -4.44 -1.43
N ASP A 267 1.73 -4.48 -0.29
CA ASP A 267 2.53 -3.34 0.17
C ASP A 267 3.68 -3.77 1.09
N VAL A 268 4.70 -2.91 1.22
CA VAL A 268 5.92 -3.18 1.99
C VAL A 268 6.34 -1.92 2.76
N SER A 269 6.84 -2.09 3.99
CA SER A 269 7.35 -0.99 4.80
C SER A 269 8.52 -0.25 4.14
N GLY A 270 8.80 0.97 4.61
CA GLY A 270 9.81 1.86 4.03
C GLY A 270 11.22 1.26 4.04
N ASP A 271 11.52 0.38 4.98
CA ASP A 271 12.77 -0.37 5.08
C ASP A 271 12.78 -1.74 4.39
N GLY A 272 11.66 -2.15 3.77
CA GLY A 272 11.56 -3.42 3.07
C GLY A 272 11.35 -4.65 3.96
N SER A 273 11.17 -4.48 5.28
CA SER A 273 11.21 -5.59 6.27
C SER A 273 9.85 -6.22 6.59
N LYS A 274 8.76 -5.47 6.44
CA LYS A 274 7.39 -5.92 6.74
C LYS A 274 6.53 -5.80 5.49
N ILE A 275 5.72 -6.82 5.21
CA ILE A 275 4.89 -6.89 4.00
C ILE A 275 3.46 -7.25 4.40
N VAL A 276 2.48 -6.65 3.74
CA VAL A 276 1.05 -6.98 3.89
C VAL A 276 0.46 -7.44 2.56
N GLY A 277 -0.61 -8.20 2.62
CA GLY A 277 -1.31 -8.64 1.43
C GLY A 277 -2.50 -9.55 1.72
N TRP A 278 -2.65 -10.57 0.90
CA TRP A 278 -3.64 -11.62 1.10
C TRP A 278 -3.12 -13.01 0.69
N GLY A 279 -3.79 -14.04 1.21
CA GLY A 279 -3.57 -15.45 0.90
C GLY A 279 -4.82 -16.29 1.22
N PHE A 280 -4.75 -17.60 0.97
CA PHE A 280 -5.86 -18.52 1.24
C PHE A 280 -5.46 -19.62 2.22
N ASP A 281 -6.28 -19.79 3.28
CA ASP A 281 -6.21 -20.96 4.15
C ASP A 281 -7.46 -21.84 4.01
N ASP A 282 -7.62 -22.85 4.88
CA ASP A 282 -8.81 -23.71 4.93
C ASP A 282 -10.13 -22.95 5.17
N ALA A 283 -10.08 -21.77 5.80
CA ALA A 283 -11.23 -20.91 6.07
C ALA A 283 -11.53 -19.94 4.93
N GLY A 284 -10.56 -19.71 4.03
CA GLY A 284 -10.70 -18.93 2.81
C GLY A 284 -9.73 -17.74 2.75
N LEU A 285 -10.20 -16.63 2.18
CA LEU A 285 -9.40 -15.44 1.97
C LEU A 285 -9.06 -14.77 3.30
N ASN A 286 -7.76 -14.53 3.52
CA ASN A 286 -7.25 -13.87 4.71
C ASN A 286 -6.29 -12.75 4.32
N GLY A 287 -6.31 -11.67 5.09
CA GLY A 287 -5.22 -10.70 5.07
C GLY A 287 -3.97 -11.34 5.65
N THR A 288 -2.82 -11.08 5.05
CA THR A 288 -1.53 -11.67 5.44
C THR A 288 -0.55 -10.59 5.90
N TYR A 289 0.39 -11.02 6.74
CA TYR A 289 1.50 -10.21 7.22
C TYR A 289 2.76 -11.05 7.24
N TRP A 290 3.83 -10.54 6.62
CA TRP A 290 5.17 -11.14 6.64
C TRP A 290 6.13 -10.20 7.35
N ASP A 291 6.93 -10.75 8.25
CA ASP A 291 8.08 -10.08 8.88
C ASP A 291 9.19 -11.12 9.18
N GLU A 292 10.10 -10.82 10.11
CA GLU A 292 11.18 -11.73 10.53
C GLU A 292 10.70 -13.07 11.13
N LEU A 293 9.46 -13.15 11.61
CA LEU A 293 8.85 -14.38 12.15
C LEU A 293 8.22 -15.23 11.04
N GLY A 294 8.09 -14.70 9.83
CA GLY A 294 7.48 -15.36 8.68
C GLY A 294 6.02 -14.98 8.45
N LEU A 295 5.40 -15.69 7.51
CA LEU A 295 4.02 -15.50 7.08
C LEU A 295 3.02 -15.89 8.17
N ARG A 296 2.04 -15.01 8.41
CA ARG A 296 0.85 -15.29 9.23
C ARG A 296 -0.34 -14.47 8.77
N THR A 297 -1.53 -14.79 9.29
CA THR A 297 -2.74 -14.00 9.00
C THR A 297 -2.75 -12.73 9.84
N LEU A 298 -3.32 -11.64 9.30
CA LEU A 298 -3.60 -10.42 10.07
C LEU A 298 -4.55 -10.70 11.24
N ASN A 299 -5.47 -11.66 11.09
CA ASN A 299 -6.36 -12.07 12.17
C ASN A 299 -5.57 -12.62 13.37
N SER A 300 -4.64 -13.56 13.13
CA SER A 300 -3.78 -14.10 14.21
C SER A 300 -2.86 -13.04 14.82
N LEU A 301 -2.31 -12.12 14.01
CA LEU A 301 -1.53 -10.99 14.52
C LEU A 301 -2.37 -10.14 15.50
N VAL A 302 -3.61 -9.83 15.14
CA VAL A 302 -4.47 -8.96 15.96
C VAL A 302 -5.01 -9.66 17.20
N GLU A 303 -5.47 -10.89 17.07
CA GLU A 303 -6.10 -11.63 18.18
C GLU A 303 -5.06 -12.25 19.13
N ASP A 304 -4.04 -12.93 18.58
CA ASP A 304 -3.09 -13.70 19.38
C ASP A 304 -1.90 -12.87 19.88
N GLU A 305 -1.35 -11.99 19.03
CA GLU A 305 -0.17 -11.18 19.39
C GLU A 305 -0.55 -9.85 20.04
N LEU A 306 -1.57 -9.15 19.52
CA LEU A 306 -2.01 -7.85 20.04
C LEU A 306 -3.12 -7.96 21.10
N GLY A 307 -3.79 -9.11 21.20
CA GLY A 307 -4.83 -9.36 22.21
C GLY A 307 -6.12 -8.55 21.98
N ILE A 308 -6.44 -8.22 20.73
CA ILE A 308 -7.63 -7.47 20.34
C ILE A 308 -8.69 -8.44 19.82
N ASP A 309 -9.88 -8.42 20.41
CA ASP A 309 -11.04 -9.18 19.93
C ASP A 309 -11.67 -8.50 18.70
N LEU A 310 -11.64 -9.17 17.54
CA LEU A 310 -12.23 -8.69 16.29
C LEU A 310 -13.76 -8.83 16.25
N GLY A 311 -14.34 -9.62 17.17
CA GLY A 311 -15.77 -9.86 17.28
C GLY A 311 -16.36 -10.48 16.01
N VAL A 312 -17.16 -9.70 15.27
CA VAL A 312 -17.84 -10.17 14.05
C VAL A 312 -17.07 -9.85 12.76
N TRP A 313 -15.87 -9.30 12.87
CA TRP A 313 -15.07 -8.89 11.72
C TRP A 313 -13.93 -9.88 11.46
N THR A 314 -13.62 -10.05 10.19
CA THR A 314 -12.46 -10.81 9.72
C THR A 314 -11.65 -9.92 8.80
N LEU A 315 -10.35 -9.78 9.05
CA LEU A 315 -9.44 -9.04 8.19
C LEU A 315 -9.10 -9.91 6.98
N VAL A 316 -9.64 -9.53 5.82
CA VAL A 316 -9.57 -10.36 4.60
C VAL A 316 -8.48 -9.89 3.64
N GLN A 317 -7.95 -8.68 3.81
CA GLN A 317 -6.88 -8.15 2.96
C GLN A 317 -6.14 -7.01 3.67
N GLY A 318 -4.80 -7.04 3.69
CA GLY A 318 -3.97 -5.89 4.04
C GLY A 318 -3.52 -5.18 2.77
N ASN A 319 -4.06 -3.99 2.50
CA ASN A 319 -3.80 -3.27 1.25
C ASN A 319 -2.57 -2.36 1.33
N SER A 320 -2.27 -1.84 2.52
CA SER A 320 -1.18 -0.90 2.70
C SER A 320 -0.61 -0.90 4.10
N ILE A 321 0.67 -0.56 4.22
CA ILE A 321 1.43 -0.47 5.46
C ILE A 321 2.26 0.82 5.48
N SER A 322 2.33 1.51 6.63
CA SER A 322 3.14 2.72 6.79
C SER A 322 4.64 2.42 6.71
N ASP A 323 5.45 3.46 6.52
CA ASP A 323 6.90 3.31 6.31
C ASP A 323 7.61 2.70 7.51
N ASP A 324 7.18 3.04 8.72
CA ASP A 324 7.66 2.44 9.96
C ASP A 324 7.10 1.02 10.23
N GLY A 325 6.15 0.59 9.41
CA GLY A 325 5.50 -0.70 9.49
C GLY A 325 4.57 -0.85 10.70
N ASN A 326 4.08 0.24 11.26
CA ASN A 326 3.27 0.25 12.48
C ASN A 326 1.79 0.54 12.22
N VAL A 327 1.41 0.96 11.02
CA VAL A 327 0.01 1.19 10.65
C VAL A 327 -0.31 0.38 9.40
N ILE A 328 -1.37 -0.42 9.46
CA ILE A 328 -1.87 -1.22 8.33
C ILE A 328 -3.28 -0.76 8.00
N ALA A 329 -3.57 -0.58 6.72
CA ALA A 329 -4.92 -0.34 6.22
C ALA A 329 -5.34 -1.43 5.23
N GLY A 330 -6.64 -1.74 5.18
CA GLY A 330 -7.14 -2.81 4.32
C GLY A 330 -8.63 -3.03 4.45
N PHE A 331 -9.09 -4.23 4.10
CA PHE A 331 -10.50 -4.61 4.13
C PHE A 331 -10.82 -5.62 5.21
N ALA A 332 -11.94 -5.38 5.89
CA ALA A 332 -12.54 -6.28 6.85
C ALA A 332 -13.95 -6.68 6.40
N GLY A 333 -14.26 -7.97 6.50
CA GLY A 333 -15.58 -8.53 6.22
C GLY A 333 -16.36 -8.81 7.50
N ASN A 334 -17.64 -8.43 7.51
CA ASN A 334 -18.55 -8.74 8.60
C ASN A 334 -19.13 -10.15 8.41
N THR A 335 -18.84 -11.07 9.33
CA THR A 335 -19.27 -12.47 9.24
C THR A 335 -20.79 -12.67 9.38
N SER A 336 -21.50 -11.69 9.96
CA SER A 336 -22.95 -11.76 10.17
C SER A 336 -23.76 -11.17 9.02
N THR A 337 -23.22 -10.17 8.33
CA THR A 337 -23.95 -9.41 7.29
C THR A 337 -23.33 -9.51 5.90
N GLY A 338 -22.08 -9.98 5.78
CA GLY A 338 -21.31 -9.95 4.54
C GLY A 338 -20.82 -8.56 4.13
N GLN A 339 -21.04 -7.53 4.96
CA GLN A 339 -20.62 -6.16 4.67
C GLN A 339 -19.08 -6.04 4.71
N LEU A 340 -18.52 -5.31 3.74
CA LEU A 340 -17.10 -4.89 3.76
C LEU A 340 -16.95 -3.50 4.37
N ARG A 341 -15.85 -3.29 5.12
CA ARG A 341 -15.39 -1.99 5.58
C ARG A 341 -13.88 -1.86 5.44
N GLY A 342 -13.41 -0.64 5.22
CA GLY A 342 -12.01 -0.31 5.46
C GLY A 342 -11.66 -0.48 6.94
N PHE A 343 -10.44 -0.89 7.26
CA PHE A 343 -9.89 -0.82 8.61
C PHE A 343 -8.57 -0.04 8.63
N ARG A 344 -8.23 0.48 9.82
CA ARG A 344 -6.91 0.99 10.18
C ARG A 344 -6.46 0.29 11.47
N LEU A 345 -5.37 -0.47 11.38
CA LEU A 345 -4.73 -1.18 12.48
C LEU A 345 -3.46 -0.43 12.87
N VAL A 346 -3.30 -0.10 14.14
CA VAL A 346 -2.07 0.46 14.72
C VAL A 346 -1.41 -0.62 15.56
N ILE A 347 -0.23 -1.03 15.14
CA ILE A 347 0.69 -1.92 15.82
C ILE A 347 1.66 -1.01 16.59
N PRO A 348 1.64 -1.02 17.93
CA PRO A 348 2.58 -0.22 18.68
C PRO A 348 3.98 -0.76 18.42
N GLU A 349 4.98 0.12 18.32
CA GLU A 349 6.35 -0.34 18.31
C GLU A 349 6.56 -1.30 19.49
N PRO A 350 7.31 -2.40 19.30
CA PRO A 350 7.63 -3.31 20.38
C PRO A 350 8.43 -2.55 21.43
N GLN A 351 7.73 -1.90 22.36
CA GLN A 351 8.32 -1.15 23.42
C GLN A 351 9.03 -2.14 24.30
N SER A 352 10.33 -2.37 24.10
CA SER A 352 11.19 -2.71 25.22
C SER A 352 10.66 -3.87 26.10
N LEU A 353 9.89 -4.80 25.52
CA LEU A 353 9.30 -5.94 26.24
C LEU A 353 10.42 -6.85 26.75
N PHE A 354 11.61 -6.68 26.17
CA PHE A 354 12.90 -7.18 26.65
C PHE A 354 13.54 -6.40 27.82
N LEU A 355 13.32 -5.09 27.99
CA LEU A 355 13.96 -4.31 29.06
C LEU A 355 13.27 -4.44 30.42
N MET A 356 11.97 -4.76 30.47
CA MET A 356 11.30 -5.03 31.76
C MET A 356 11.59 -6.44 32.30
N SER A 357 11.75 -7.47 31.45
CA SER A 357 12.07 -8.84 31.89
C SER A 357 13.54 -9.01 32.31
N VAL A 358 14.47 -8.31 31.65
CA VAL A 358 15.90 -8.32 32.02
C VAL A 358 16.21 -7.37 33.19
N GLY A 359 15.54 -6.21 33.26
CA GLY A 359 15.73 -5.23 34.32
C GLY A 359 15.33 -5.74 35.73
N LEU A 360 14.20 -6.45 35.83
CA LEU A 360 13.75 -7.01 37.12
C LEU A 360 14.66 -8.17 37.59
N SER A 361 15.16 -8.98 36.65
CA SER A 361 16.05 -10.11 36.94
C SER A 361 17.41 -9.66 37.49
N ILE A 362 17.97 -8.56 36.98
CA ILE A 362 19.27 -8.01 37.43
C ILE A 362 19.14 -7.32 38.80
N VAL A 363 18.01 -6.68 39.09
CA VAL A 363 17.77 -6.02 40.39
C VAL A 363 17.49 -7.04 41.51
N ILE A 364 16.78 -8.13 41.21
CA ILE A 364 16.52 -9.21 42.17
C ILE A 364 17.80 -10.03 42.47
N GLN A 365 18.70 -10.21 41.49
CA GLN A 365 19.99 -10.88 41.73
C GLN A 365 20.99 -10.00 42.51
N ARG A 366 20.96 -8.67 42.34
CA ARG A 366 21.84 -7.75 43.09
C ARG A 366 21.43 -7.55 44.54
N THR A 367 20.14 -7.62 44.86
CA THR A 367 19.66 -7.53 46.26
C THR A 367 19.91 -8.82 47.05
N ARG A 368 19.89 -9.99 46.41
CA ARG A 368 20.22 -11.29 47.05
C ARG A 368 21.71 -11.53 47.30
N ARG A 369 22.62 -10.82 46.61
CA ARG A 369 24.08 -10.93 46.84
C ARG A 369 24.62 -9.99 47.93
N ARG A 370 23.82 -9.04 48.42
CA ARG A 370 24.21 -8.12 49.51
C ARG A 370 23.73 -8.55 50.90
N SER A 371 23.02 -9.68 51.00
CA SER A 371 22.47 -10.21 52.24
C SER A 371 23.08 -11.55 52.69
N ARG A 372 24.35 -11.80 52.36
CA ARG A 372 25.13 -12.93 52.91
C ARG A 372 26.43 -12.45 53.52
#